data_AF-A0A2V7D8D0-F1
#
_entry.id   AF-A0A2V7D8D0-F1
#
_cell.length_a   1.000
_cell.length_b   1.000
_cell.length_c   1.000
_cell.angle_alpha   90.00
_cell.angle_beta   90.00
_cell.angle_gamma   90.00
#
_symmetry.space_group_name_H-M   'P 1'
#
loop_
_entity.id
_entity.type
_entity.pdbx_description
1 polymer ?
#
loop_
_entity_poly.entity_id
_entity_poly.type
_entity_poly.pdbx_seq_one_letter_code
_entity_poly.pdbx_strand_id
1 'polypeptide(L)'
;MPERPRDYEAELRAIMEALAESVAEASDEEILRETREAAEDPRVIADRVRDVLRRAAKDFEQRRLRVAEKAHEEHVQSLRTRSSSLPNTPEDRRKLFTLVMTRKPELGQALVTLQNREFKNFTDADIQSCLEQLGALGVLGEFEEREEG
;
A
#
# COMPACT_ATOMS: atom_id res chain seq x y z
N MET A 1 45.51 -30.95 24.12
CA MET A 1 44.89 -29.86 23.34
C MET A 1 43.39 -30.11 23.40
N PRO A 2 42.56 -29.22 23.97
CA PRO A 2 41.11 -29.44 23.99
C PRO A 2 40.56 -29.24 22.58
N GLU A 3 39.88 -30.26 22.04
CA GLU A 3 39.15 -30.16 20.78
C GLU A 3 38.04 -29.12 20.95
N ARG A 4 38.05 -28.08 20.11
CA ARG A 4 36.94 -27.12 20.06
C ARG A 4 35.66 -27.88 19.64
N PRO A 5 34.51 -27.62 20.27
CA PRO A 5 33.26 -28.20 19.85
C PRO A 5 32.99 -27.81 18.38
N ARG A 6 32.67 -28.80 17.55
CA ARG A 6 32.35 -28.58 16.13
C ARG A 6 31.15 -27.66 15.99
N ASP A 7 31.30 -26.66 15.12
CA ASP A 7 30.21 -25.78 14.71
C ASP A 7 29.64 -26.30 13.38
N TYR A 8 28.62 -27.14 13.49
CA TYR A 8 28.00 -27.78 12.33
C TYR A 8 27.31 -26.78 11.40
N GLU A 9 26.83 -25.63 11.90
CA GLU A 9 26.21 -24.61 11.05
C GLU A 9 27.26 -23.88 10.22
N ALA A 10 28.40 -23.54 10.82
CA ALA A 10 29.51 -22.94 10.10
C ALA A 10 30.11 -23.92 9.07
N GLU A 11 30.27 -25.20 9.42
CA GLU A 11 30.72 -26.24 8.49
C GLU A 11 29.75 -26.42 7.31
N LEU A 12 28.44 -26.48 7.57
CA LEU A 12 27.42 -26.59 6.52
C LEU A 12 27.43 -25.38 5.58
N ARG A 13 27.53 -24.16 6.13
CA ARG A 13 27.60 -22.94 5.32
C ARG A 13 28.82 -22.95 4.42
N ALA A 14 29.98 -23.35 4.93
CA ALA A 14 31.20 -23.45 4.14
C ALA A 14 31.07 -24.45 2.98
N ILE A 15 30.41 -25.59 3.21
CA ILE A 15 30.13 -26.58 2.15
C ILE A 15 29.19 -26.01 1.09
N MET A 16 28.12 -25.32 1.51
CA MET A 16 27.16 -24.73 0.59
C MET A 16 27.78 -23.62 -0.26
N GLU A 17 28.65 -22.81 0.33
CA GLU A 17 29.40 -21.78 -0.38
C GLU A 17 30.35 -22.40 -1.41
N ALA A 18 31.11 -23.43 -1.01
CA ALA A 18 32.02 -24.12 -1.92
C ALA A 18 31.29 -24.80 -3.08
N LEU A 19 30.09 -25.34 -2.83
CA LEU A 19 29.24 -25.91 -3.88
C LEU A 19 28.72 -24.81 -4.82
N ALA A 20 28.30 -23.67 -4.28
CA ALA A 20 27.84 -22.54 -5.08
C ALA A 20 28.97 -22.00 -5.98
N GLU A 21 30.18 -21.87 -5.46
CA GLU A 21 31.36 -21.45 -6.23
C GLU A 21 31.70 -22.47 -7.33
N SER A 22 31.72 -23.76 -6.98
CA SER A 22 31.96 -24.83 -7.97
C SER A 22 30.96 -24.81 -9.13
N VAL A 23 29.69 -24.52 -8.86
CA VAL A 23 28.67 -24.39 -9.91
C VAL A 23 28.85 -23.10 -10.71
N ALA A 24 29.27 -22.01 -10.07
CA ALA A 24 29.51 -20.72 -10.72
C ALA A 24 30.73 -20.75 -11.64
N GLU A 25 31.76 -21.53 -11.29
CA GLU A 25 32.99 -21.71 -12.07
C GLU A 25 32.89 -22.82 -13.14
N ALA A 26 31.80 -23.59 -13.14
CA ALA A 26 31.61 -24.69 -14.08
C ALA A 26 31.62 -24.19 -15.54
N SER A 27 32.38 -24.88 -16.39
CA SER A 27 32.44 -24.54 -17.82
C SER A 27 31.15 -24.94 -18.54
N ASP A 28 30.82 -24.26 -19.65
CA ASP A 28 29.68 -24.63 -20.50
C ASP A 28 29.72 -26.11 -20.93
N GLU A 29 30.91 -26.65 -21.18
CA GLU A 29 31.11 -28.05 -21.57
C GLU A 29 30.77 -29.01 -20.44
N GLU A 30 31.15 -28.67 -19.21
CA GLU A 30 30.85 -29.43 -18.01
C GLU A 30 29.36 -29.42 -17.69
N ILE A 31 28.70 -28.26 -17.76
CA ILE A 31 27.25 -28.11 -17.57
C ILE A 31 26.49 -28.94 -18.61
N LEU A 32 26.89 -28.88 -19.89
CA LEU A 32 26.25 -29.65 -20.95
C LEU A 32 26.50 -31.16 -20.81
N ARG A 33 27.66 -31.56 -20.31
CA ARG A 33 27.98 -32.97 -20.03
C ARG A 33 27.09 -33.51 -18.91
N GLU A 34 27.04 -32.83 -17.77
CA GLU A 34 26.22 -33.23 -16.62
C GLU A 34 24.74 -33.33 -16.97
N THR A 35 24.23 -32.36 -17.73
CA THR A 35 22.83 -32.35 -18.18
C THR A 35 22.49 -33.57 -19.05
N ARG A 36 23.41 -33.95 -19.95
CA ARG A 36 23.24 -35.12 -20.81
C ARG A 36 23.38 -36.43 -20.02
N GLU A 37 24.28 -36.48 -19.04
CA GLU A 37 24.44 -37.62 -18.13
C GLU A 37 23.18 -37.85 -17.28
N ALA A 38 22.49 -36.76 -16.91
CA ALA A 38 21.18 -36.80 -16.25
C ALA A 38 20.00 -37.16 -17.19
N ALA A 39 20.26 -37.40 -18.49
CA ALA A 39 19.24 -37.63 -19.53
C ALA A 39 18.22 -36.48 -19.68
N GLU A 40 18.58 -35.26 -19.28
CA GLU A 40 17.77 -34.07 -19.45
C GLU A 40 18.14 -33.33 -20.75
N ASP A 41 17.20 -32.56 -21.32
CA ASP A 41 17.47 -31.69 -22.49
C ASP A 41 17.96 -30.31 -22.01
N PRO A 42 19.21 -29.91 -22.32
CA PRO A 42 19.75 -28.61 -21.93
C PRO A 42 18.90 -27.42 -22.40
N ARG A 43 18.17 -27.56 -23.51
CA ARG A 43 17.30 -26.48 -24.03
C ARG A 43 16.11 -26.24 -23.12
N VAL A 44 15.51 -27.31 -22.60
CA VAL A 44 14.36 -27.23 -21.69
C VAL A 44 14.77 -26.56 -20.38
N ILE A 45 15.95 -26.90 -19.85
CA ILE A 45 16.49 -26.27 -18.63
C ILE A 45 16.77 -24.78 -18.88
N ALA A 46 17.43 -24.44 -19.98
CA ALA A 46 17.74 -23.06 -20.33
C ALA A 46 16.48 -22.19 -20.45
N ASP A 47 15.42 -22.70 -21.08
CA ASP A 47 14.15 -21.98 -21.20
C ASP A 47 13.47 -21.78 -19.84
N ARG A 48 13.52 -22.79 -18.96
CA ARG A 48 13.02 -22.66 -17.58
C ARG A 48 13.76 -21.58 -16.79
N VAL A 49 15.08 -21.56 -16.87
CA VAL A 49 15.92 -20.55 -16.20
C VAL A 49 15.58 -19.15 -16.73
N ARG A 50 15.48 -19.01 -18.06
CA ARG A 50 15.13 -17.75 -18.71
C ARG A 50 13.77 -17.23 -18.27
N ASP A 51 12.79 -18.12 -18.11
CA ASP A 51 11.46 -17.75 -17.63
C ASP A 51 11.47 -17.27 -16.18
N VAL A 52 12.26 -17.90 -15.30
CA VAL A 52 12.43 -17.46 -13.91
C VAL A 52 13.04 -16.05 -13.88
N LEU A 53 14.13 -15.82 -14.62
CA LEU A 53 14.78 -14.51 -14.68
C LEU A 53 13.85 -13.43 -15.25
N ARG A 54 13.10 -13.74 -16.32
CA ARG A 54 12.16 -12.82 -16.94
C ARG A 54 11.03 -12.43 -15.98
N ARG A 55 10.50 -13.40 -15.20
CA ARG A 55 9.49 -13.12 -14.17
C ARG A 55 10.04 -12.22 -13.07
N ALA A 56 11.23 -12.54 -12.56
CA ALA A 56 11.89 -11.73 -11.53
C ALA A 56 12.14 -10.28 -12.00
N ALA A 57 12.62 -10.10 -13.24
CA ALA A 57 12.81 -8.78 -13.83
C ALA A 57 11.49 -8.00 -13.93
N LYS A 58 10.43 -8.64 -14.46
CA LYS A 58 9.09 -8.05 -14.55
C LYS A 58 8.54 -7.65 -13.18
N ASP A 59 8.72 -8.50 -12.17
CA ASP A 59 8.26 -8.22 -10.81
C ASP A 59 9.00 -7.05 -10.18
N PHE A 60 10.29 -6.92 -10.46
CA PHE A 60 11.09 -5.80 -10.02
C PHE A 60 10.66 -4.48 -10.68
N GLU A 61 10.48 -4.49 -12.01
CA GLU A 61 10.01 -3.32 -12.76
C GLU A 61 8.62 -2.85 -12.28
N GLN A 62 7.71 -3.81 -12.04
CA GLN A 62 6.36 -3.52 -11.58
C GLN A 62 6.27 -3.17 -10.09
N ARG A 63 7.36 -3.33 -9.31
CA ARG A 63 7.35 -3.07 -7.86
C ARG A 63 6.90 -1.65 -7.54
N ARG A 64 7.41 -0.65 -8.28
CA ARG A 64 7.05 0.76 -8.05
C ARG A 64 5.56 1.01 -8.32
N LEU A 65 5.03 0.40 -9.37
CA LEU A 65 3.61 0.51 -9.71
C LEU A 65 2.75 -0.12 -8.61
N ARG A 66 3.06 -1.35 -8.17
CA ARG A 66 2.30 -2.04 -7.12
C ARG A 66 2.32 -1.28 -5.79
N VAL A 67 3.47 -0.67 -5.44
CA VAL A 67 3.57 0.18 -4.25
C VAL A 67 2.69 1.42 -4.37
N ALA A 68 2.68 2.06 -5.55
CA ALA A 68 1.83 3.23 -5.79
C ALA A 68 0.34 2.89 -5.79
N GLU A 69 -0.05 1.77 -6.42
CA GLU A 69 -1.43 1.26 -6.42
C GLU A 69 -1.90 0.97 -4.99
N LYS A 70 -1.08 0.29 -4.19
CA LYS A 70 -1.40 -0.01 -2.80
C LYS A 70 -1.56 1.27 -1.97
N ALA A 71 -0.64 2.22 -2.10
CA ALA A 71 -0.72 3.50 -1.40
C ALA A 71 -1.97 4.30 -1.82
N HIS A 72 -2.35 4.24 -3.10
CA HIS A 72 -3.57 4.87 -3.60
C HIS A 72 -4.82 4.18 -3.02
N GLU A 73 -4.86 2.85 -3.00
CA GLU A 73 -5.96 2.09 -2.42
C GLU A 73 -6.12 2.39 -0.93
N GLU A 74 -5.03 2.39 -0.16
CA GLU A 74 -5.02 2.80 1.25
C GLU A 74 -5.54 4.24 1.43
N HIS A 75 -5.13 5.16 0.56
CA HIS A 75 -5.63 6.53 0.59
C HIS A 75 -7.14 6.61 0.31
N VAL A 76 -7.62 5.92 -0.73
CA VAL A 76 -9.07 5.86 -1.06
C VAL A 76 -9.87 5.23 0.09
N GLN A 77 -9.37 4.16 0.71
CA GLN A 77 -10.02 3.55 1.87
C GLN A 77 -10.08 4.53 3.05
N SER A 78 -8.98 5.24 3.34
CA SER A 78 -8.96 6.24 4.42
C SER A 78 -9.98 7.37 4.20
N LEU A 79 -10.17 7.81 2.95
CA LEU A 79 -11.19 8.80 2.60
C LEU A 79 -12.61 8.25 2.79
N ARG A 80 -12.86 7.00 2.39
CA ARG A 80 -14.17 6.35 2.58
C ARG A 80 -14.51 6.21 4.05
N THR A 81 -13.57 5.78 4.89
CA THR A 81 -13.80 5.68 6.35
C THR A 81 -14.10 7.06 6.96
N ARG A 82 -13.39 8.11 6.54
CA ARG A 82 -13.67 9.49 6.99
C ARG A 82 -15.02 10.03 6.51
N SER A 83 -15.51 9.63 5.33
CA SER A 83 -16.87 10.02 4.90
C SER A 83 -17.98 9.32 5.68
N SER A 84 -17.69 8.16 6.30
CA SER A 84 -18.66 7.37 7.06
C SER A 84 -18.85 7.81 8.52
N SER A 85 -18.02 8.71 9.04
CA SER A 85 -18.15 9.25 10.41
C SER A 85 -19.21 10.35 10.55
N LEU A 86 -19.86 10.74 9.45
CA LEU A 86 -20.94 11.72 9.48
C LEU A 86 -22.13 11.20 10.31
N PRO A 87 -22.72 12.04 11.20
CA PRO A 87 -23.90 11.67 11.95
C PRO A 87 -25.07 11.22 11.05
N ASN A 88 -25.67 10.09 11.39
CA ASN A 88 -26.78 9.50 10.61
C ASN A 88 -28.10 10.28 10.75
N THR A 89 -28.21 11.12 11.78
CA THR A 89 -29.40 11.91 12.12
C THR A 89 -29.34 13.33 11.53
N PRO A 90 -30.43 13.84 10.91
CA PRO A 90 -30.46 15.20 10.37
C PRO A 90 -30.19 16.29 11.41
N GLU A 91 -30.65 16.11 12.65
CA GLU A 91 -30.44 17.07 13.74
C GLU A 91 -28.97 17.19 14.14
N ASP A 92 -28.25 16.07 14.24
CA ASP A 92 -26.84 16.10 14.65
C ASP A 92 -25.94 16.58 13.50
N ARG A 93 -26.32 16.32 12.24
CA ARG A 93 -25.70 16.98 11.07
C ARG A 93 -25.83 18.50 11.13
N ARG A 94 -27.00 19.02 11.50
CA ARG A 94 -27.21 20.47 11.67
C ARG A 94 -26.36 21.06 12.80
N LYS A 95 -26.22 20.35 13.93
CA LYS A 95 -25.36 20.77 15.04
C LYS A 95 -23.89 20.80 14.62
N LEU A 96 -23.41 19.74 13.97
CA LEU A 96 -22.03 19.64 13.46
C LEU A 96 -21.75 20.76 12.44
N PHE A 97 -22.66 20.98 11.51
CA PHE A 97 -22.56 22.06 10.52
C PHE A 97 -22.48 23.44 11.19
N THR A 98 -23.35 23.71 12.16
CA THR A 98 -23.34 24.97 12.92
C THR A 98 -22.04 25.15 13.70
N LEU A 99 -21.53 24.08 14.31
CA LEU A 99 -20.26 24.08 15.06
C LEU A 99 -19.07 24.40 14.15
N VAL A 100 -19.00 23.77 12.98
CA VAL A 100 -17.94 24.02 11.97
C VAL A 100 -17.98 25.46 11.48
N MET A 101 -19.18 25.97 11.14
CA MET A 101 -19.36 27.36 10.69
C MET A 101 -19.00 28.38 11.76
N THR A 102 -19.23 28.06 13.04
CA THR A 102 -18.91 28.95 14.17
C THR A 102 -17.41 29.00 14.46
N ARG A 103 -16.71 27.86 14.38
CA ARG A 103 -15.26 27.80 14.66
C ARG A 103 -14.38 28.24 13.50
N LYS A 104 -14.81 28.05 12.26
CA LYS A 104 -14.04 28.41 11.05
C LYS A 104 -14.89 29.29 10.12
N PRO A 105 -15.12 30.58 10.48
CA PRO A 105 -15.91 31.50 9.68
C PRO A 105 -15.32 31.74 8.27
N GLU A 106 -14.01 31.52 8.10
CA GLU A 106 -13.32 31.57 6.80
C GLU A 106 -13.82 30.51 5.81
N LEU A 107 -14.15 29.31 6.31
CA LEU A 107 -14.76 28.24 5.50
C LEU A 107 -16.20 28.60 5.14
N GLY A 108 -16.91 29.29 6.04
CA GLY A 108 -18.23 29.84 5.76
C GLY A 108 -18.19 30.78 4.55
N GLN A 109 -17.18 31.65 4.44
CA GLN A 109 -17.03 32.53 3.27
C GLN A 109 -16.67 31.75 1.99
N ALA A 110 -15.75 30.78 2.07
CA ALA A 110 -15.36 29.96 0.92
C ALA A 110 -16.50 29.05 0.40
N LEU A 111 -17.29 28.46 1.30
CA LEU A 111 -18.44 27.61 0.95
C LEU A 111 -19.64 28.42 0.44
N VAL A 112 -19.86 29.62 0.99
CA VAL A 112 -20.89 30.56 0.48
C VAL A 112 -20.59 30.98 -0.95
N THR A 113 -19.31 31.09 -1.33
CA THR A 113 -18.95 31.42 -2.71
C THR A 113 -19.20 30.29 -3.71
N LEU A 114 -19.46 29.05 -3.26
CA LEU A 114 -19.46 27.89 -4.15
C LEU A 114 -20.83 27.46 -4.67
N GLN A 115 -21.98 27.79 -4.07
CA GLN A 115 -23.28 27.70 -4.79
C GLN A 115 -24.58 28.18 -4.10
N ASN A 116 -24.60 28.65 -2.85
CA ASN A 116 -25.89 29.00 -2.21
C ASN A 116 -25.95 30.41 -1.63
N ARG A 117 -26.74 31.25 -2.32
CA ARG A 117 -27.25 32.53 -1.83
C ARG A 117 -28.15 32.26 -0.63
N GLU A 118 -27.78 32.85 0.51
CA GLU A 118 -28.54 32.90 1.77
C GLU A 118 -28.54 31.63 2.62
N PHE A 119 -27.76 31.69 3.71
CA PHE A 119 -27.68 30.74 4.84
C PHE A 119 -29.02 30.26 5.44
N LYS A 120 -30.17 30.82 5.05
CA LYS A 120 -31.48 30.56 5.66
C LYS A 120 -32.22 29.33 5.14
N ASN A 121 -31.81 28.75 4.00
CA ASN A 121 -32.59 27.72 3.31
C ASN A 121 -31.81 26.44 2.95
N PHE A 122 -30.79 26.05 3.71
CA PHE A 122 -30.17 24.74 3.46
C PHE A 122 -31.14 23.62 3.86
N THR A 123 -31.50 22.78 2.89
CA THR A 123 -32.23 21.55 3.18
C THR A 123 -31.30 20.54 3.85
N ASP A 124 -31.85 19.53 4.51
CA ASP A 124 -31.01 18.50 5.15
C ASP A 124 -30.09 17.77 4.15
N ALA A 125 -30.52 17.68 2.89
CA ALA A 125 -29.72 17.12 1.81
C ALA A 125 -28.53 18.02 1.43
N ASP A 126 -28.73 19.34 1.42
CA ASP A 126 -27.65 20.30 1.14
C ASP A 126 -26.63 20.34 2.28
N ILE A 127 -27.10 20.26 3.54
CA ILE A 127 -26.24 20.17 4.72
C ILE A 127 -25.40 18.91 4.67
N GLN A 128 -26.01 17.77 4.32
CA GLN A 128 -25.29 16.52 4.17
C GLN A 128 -24.23 16.60 3.08
N SER A 129 -24.57 17.08 1.88
CA SER A 129 -23.62 17.24 0.76
C SER A 129 -22.44 18.16 1.12
N CYS A 130 -22.72 19.26 1.84
CA CYS A 130 -21.68 20.17 2.30
C CYS A 130 -20.76 19.52 3.35
N LEU A 131 -21.32 18.75 4.29
CA LEU A 131 -20.54 18.00 5.27
C LEU A 131 -19.71 16.89 4.62
N GLU A 132 -20.22 16.20 3.60
CA GLU A 132 -19.46 15.22 2.82
C GLU A 132 -18.25 15.87 2.13
N GLN A 133 -18.43 17.05 1.54
CA GLN A 133 -17.35 17.82 0.93
C GLN A 133 -16.32 18.29 1.97
N LEU A 134 -16.78 18.78 3.13
CA LEU A 134 -15.91 19.18 4.24
C LEU A 134 -15.15 18.00 4.86
N GLY A 135 -15.79 16.83 4.93
CA GLY A 135 -15.17 15.57 5.37
C GLY A 135 -14.12 15.09 4.39
N ALA A 136 -14.39 15.17 3.08
CA ALA A 136 -13.43 14.86 2.03
C ALA A 136 -12.20 15.79 2.06
N LEU A 137 -12.38 17.05 2.46
CA LEU A 137 -11.29 18.01 2.69
C LEU A 137 -10.55 17.81 4.02
N GLY A 138 -10.98 16.84 4.85
CA GLY A 138 -10.35 16.53 6.14
C GLY A 138 -10.63 17.54 7.25
N VAL A 139 -11.55 18.48 7.03
CA VAL A 139 -11.87 19.54 7.99
C VAL A 139 -12.64 19.01 9.19
N LEU A 140 -13.49 18.00 8.99
CA LEU A 140 -14.39 17.49 10.03
C LEU A 140 -13.72 16.67 11.13
N GLY A 141 -12.51 16.13 10.89
CA GLY A 141 -11.79 15.34 11.90
C GLY A 141 -11.46 16.12 13.18
N GLU A 142 -11.28 17.45 13.09
CA GLU A 142 -11.05 18.33 14.26
C GLU A 142 -12.30 18.55 15.14
N PHE A 143 -13.47 18.16 14.64
CA PHE A 143 -14.77 18.41 15.26
C PHE A 143 -15.44 17.14 15.79
N GLU A 144 -14.99 15.97 15.36
CA GLU A 144 -15.43 14.66 15.87
C GLU A 144 -14.77 14.30 17.21
N GLU A 145 -13.55 14.78 17.50
CA GLU A 145 -12.77 14.45 18.71
C GLU A 145 -13.29 15.07 20.03
N ARG A 146 -14.48 15.68 20.08
CA ARG A 146 -14.99 16.35 21.31
C ARG A 146 -16.43 16.02 21.70
N GLU A 147 -16.95 14.86 21.30
CA GLU A 147 -18.16 14.29 21.94
C GLU A 147 -17.83 13.26 23.05
N GLU A 148 -16.67 13.38 23.70
CA GLU A 148 -16.42 12.78 25.02
C GLU A 148 -16.08 13.91 26.02
N GLY A 149 -17.10 14.36 26.76
CA GLY A 149 -17.01 15.37 27.81
C GLY A 149 -18.35 15.71 28.41
#